data_AF-A0A5M8A7D7-F1
#
_entry.id   AF-A0A5M8A7D7-F1
#
_cell.length_a   1.000
_cell.length_b   1.000
_cell.length_c   1.000
_cell.angle_alpha   90.00
_cell.angle_beta   90.00
_cell.angle_gamma   90.00
#
_symmetry.space_group_name_H-M   'P 1'
#
loop_
_entity.id
_entity.type
_entity.pdbx_description
1 polymer ?
#
loop_
_entity_poly.entity_id
_entity_poly.type
_entity_poly.pdbx_seq_one_letter_code
_entity_poly.pdbx_strand_id
1 'polypeptide(L)'
;MHDDDWRVEDYRGMDVYVLVSERPGGGSPGWAYEVRIGQEGGDPSDAGDVEMISSGDQVFATRHAAEVAAFSAGYARVDRILGPES
;
A
#
# COMPACT_ATOMS: atom_id res chain seq x y z
N MET A 1 -10.93 13.63 -13.12
CA MET A 1 -10.89 12.29 -12.54
C MET A 1 -9.44 12.08 -12.17
N HIS A 2 -9.10 12.15 -10.88
CA HIS A 2 -7.78 11.70 -10.44
C HIS A 2 -7.92 10.19 -10.47
N ASP A 3 -7.42 9.56 -11.52
CA ASP A 3 -7.22 8.11 -11.54
C ASP A 3 -6.22 7.84 -10.42
N ASP A 4 -6.76 7.51 -9.27
CA ASP A 4 -6.02 6.95 -8.16
C ASP A 4 -5.41 5.65 -8.71
N ASP A 5 -4.15 5.72 -9.15
CA ASP A 5 -3.43 4.65 -9.88
C ASP A 5 -3.03 3.55 -8.89
N TRP A 6 -4.04 2.92 -8.29
CA TRP A 6 -3.87 1.79 -7.38
C TRP A 6 -3.18 0.66 -8.15
N ARG A 7 -2.01 0.27 -7.66
CA ARG A 7 -1.32 -0.93 -8.09
C ARG A 7 -1.80 -2.09 -7.23
N VAL A 8 -2.24 -3.17 -7.84
CA VAL A 8 -2.63 -4.38 -7.12
C VAL A 8 -1.67 -5.51 -7.45
N GLU A 9 -1.26 -6.26 -6.42
CA GLU A 9 -0.50 -7.50 -6.56
C GLU A 9 -1.16 -8.58 -5.69
N ASP A 10 -1.33 -9.79 -6.23
CA ASP A 10 -1.66 -10.96 -5.42
C ASP A 10 -0.43 -11.41 -4.63
N TYR A 11 -0.63 -11.65 -3.35
CA TYR A 11 0.37 -12.26 -2.48
C TYR A 11 -0.31 -13.23 -1.50
N ARG A 12 0.00 -14.53 -1.65
CA ARG A 12 -0.55 -15.61 -0.83
C ARG A 12 -2.08 -15.68 -0.82
N GLY A 13 -2.74 -15.36 -1.95
CA GLY A 13 -4.21 -15.39 -2.06
C GLY A 13 -4.89 -14.18 -1.41
N MET A 14 -4.13 -13.10 -1.20
CA MET A 14 -4.63 -11.80 -0.76
C MET A 14 -4.20 -10.73 -1.74
N ASP A 15 -5.08 -9.78 -2.03
CA ASP A 15 -4.74 -8.65 -2.88
C ASP A 15 -4.13 -7.52 -2.05
N VAL A 16 -2.94 -7.09 -2.46
CA VAL A 16 -2.22 -5.95 -1.87
C VAL A 16 -2.38 -4.75 -2.80
N TYR A 17 -3.24 -3.83 -2.40
CA TYR A 17 -3.52 -2.58 -3.10
C TYR A 17 -2.56 -1.48 -2.60
N VAL A 18 -1.75 -0.93 -3.49
CA VAL A 18 -0.79 0.14 -3.21
C VAL A 18 -1.18 1.40 -3.96
N LEU A 19 -1.34 2.49 -3.24
CA LEU A 19 -1.46 3.84 -3.78
C LEU A 19 -0.23 4.64 -3.37
N VAL A 20 0.38 5.33 -4.33
CA VAL A 20 1.48 6.26 -4.08
C VAL A 20 1.07 7.65 -4.52
N SER A 21 1.19 8.60 -3.59
CA SER A 21 0.71 9.96 -3.79
C SER A 21 1.80 10.97 -3.43
N GLU A 22 1.93 12.00 -4.26
CA GLU A 22 2.82 13.12 -3.97
C GLU A 22 2.28 13.92 -2.79
N ARG A 23 3.12 14.11 -1.79
CA ARG A 23 2.82 14.92 -0.61
C ARG A 23 3.59 16.24 -0.70
N PRO A 24 2.90 17.40 -0.69
CA PRO A 24 3.58 18.68 -0.64
C PRO A 24 4.22 18.86 0.74
N GLY A 25 5.54 18.61 0.84
CA GLY A 25 6.35 18.95 2.01
C GLY A 25 6.83 20.39 1.91
N GLY A 26 6.94 21.11 3.04
CA GLY A 26 7.28 22.54 3.14
C GLY A 26 8.67 22.98 2.63
N GLY A 27 9.32 22.18 1.77
CA GLY A 27 10.59 22.50 1.14
C GLY A 27 11.00 21.51 0.03
N SER A 28 10.44 20.30 -0.01
CA SER A 28 10.64 19.35 -1.12
C SER A 28 9.40 18.47 -1.28
N PRO A 29 8.90 18.28 -2.52
CA PRO A 29 7.85 17.31 -2.77
C PRO A 29 8.36 15.92 -2.40
N GLY A 30 7.64 15.23 -1.52
CA GLY A 30 7.93 13.86 -1.10
C GLY A 30 6.84 12.93 -1.59
N TRP A 31 7.10 11.63 -1.59
CA TRP A 31 6.12 10.62 -1.93
C TRP A 31 5.66 9.91 -0.66
N ALA A 32 4.37 9.75 -0.49
CA ALA A 32 3.76 8.93 0.55
C ALA A 32 3.09 7.73 -0.09
N TYR A 33 2.77 6.73 0.71
CA TYR A 33 2.02 5.57 0.24
C TYR A 33 0.86 5.23 1.17
N GLU A 34 -0.12 4.57 0.60
CA GLU A 34 -1.22 3.89 1.26
C GLU A 34 -1.28 2.46 0.73
N VAL A 35 -1.43 1.50 1.64
CA VAL A 35 -1.59 0.08 1.34
C VAL A 35 -2.92 -0.36 1.93
N ARG A 36 -3.70 -1.08 1.16
CA ARG A 36 -4.90 -1.77 1.63
C ARG A 36 -4.77 -3.24 1.29
N ILE A 37 -5.18 -4.10 2.21
CA ILE A 37 -5.11 -5.55 2.02
C ILE A 37 -6.53 -6.08 2.05
N GLY A 38 -6.91 -6.76 0.98
CA GLY A 38 -8.24 -7.34 0.80
C GLY A 38 -8.17 -8.84 0.51
N GLN A 39 -9.34 -9.48 0.54
CA GLN A 39 -9.47 -10.82 -0.05
C GLN A 39 -9.33 -10.73 -1.58
N GLU A 40 -8.82 -11.79 -2.20
CA GLU A 40 -8.69 -11.94 -3.65
C GLU A 40 -10.01 -11.58 -4.36
N GLY A 41 -9.96 -10.60 -5.26
CA GLY A 41 -11.09 -10.13 -6.06
C GLY A 41 -12.04 -9.15 -5.34
N GLY A 42 -11.71 -8.67 -4.14
CA GLY A 42 -12.48 -7.66 -3.42
C GLY A 42 -12.20 -6.24 -3.89
N ASP A 43 -13.17 -5.34 -3.82
CA ASP A 43 -12.94 -3.93 -4.17
C ASP A 43 -11.98 -3.25 -3.18
N PRO A 44 -11.01 -2.44 -3.64
CA PRO A 44 -10.09 -1.69 -2.74
C PRO A 44 -10.81 -0.68 -1.84
N SER A 45 -12.05 -0.31 -2.19
CA SER A 45 -12.93 0.52 -1.34
C SER A 45 -13.60 -0.27 -0.23
N ASP A 46 -13.79 -1.58 -0.40
CA ASP A 46 -14.37 -2.50 0.59
C ASP A 46 -13.26 -3.12 1.48
N ALA A 47 -12.04 -3.25 0.94
CA ALA A 47 -10.82 -3.62 1.69
C ALA A 47 -10.47 -2.65 2.84
N GLY A 48 -11.12 -1.49 2.91
CA GLY A 48 -11.01 -0.55 4.03
C GLY A 48 -11.41 -1.16 5.39
N ASP A 49 -12.20 -2.22 5.40
CA ASP A 49 -12.58 -2.95 6.63
C ASP A 49 -11.52 -3.98 7.07
N VAL A 50 -10.59 -4.37 6.17
CA VAL A 50 -9.76 -5.57 6.36
C VAL A 50 -8.34 -5.25 6.82
N GLU A 51 -7.70 -4.19 6.33
CA GLU A 51 -6.62 -3.44 7.01
C GLU A 51 -5.95 -2.40 6.10
N MET A 52 -5.66 -1.22 6.66
CA MET A 52 -5.01 -0.11 5.95
C MET A 52 -3.69 0.28 6.62
N ILE A 53 -2.63 0.38 5.83
CA ILE A 53 -1.31 0.87 6.23
C ILE A 53 -1.05 2.17 5.47
N SER A 54 -0.57 3.19 6.14
CA SER A 54 -0.11 4.42 5.46
C SER A 54 1.33 4.72 5.86
N SER A 55 2.06 5.45 5.02
CA SER A 55 3.43 5.86 5.33
C SER A 55 3.51 6.86 6.51
N GLY A 56 2.37 7.40 6.97
CA GLY A 56 2.31 8.29 8.13
C GLY A 56 3.08 9.59 7.89
N ASP A 57 4.11 9.87 8.69
CA ASP A 57 5.00 11.03 8.51
C ASP A 57 6.17 10.72 7.56
N GLN A 58 6.39 9.44 7.23
CA GLN A 58 7.49 9.02 6.37
C GLN A 58 7.20 9.43 4.92
N VAL A 59 8.15 10.17 4.34
CA VAL A 59 8.13 10.60 2.95
C VAL A 59 9.35 10.06 2.22
N PHE A 60 9.14 9.65 0.98
CA PHE A 60 10.17 9.07 0.12
C PHE A 60 10.61 10.09 -0.93
N ALA A 61 11.88 10.02 -1.32
CA ALA A 61 12.44 10.93 -2.33
C ALA A 61 11.89 10.68 -3.75
N THR A 62 11.40 9.48 -4.03
CA THR A 62 10.87 9.09 -5.36
C THR A 62 9.61 8.23 -5.24
N ARG A 63 8.76 8.28 -6.26
CA ARG A 63 7.56 7.42 -6.38
C ARG A 63 7.91 5.94 -6.22
N HIS A 64 8.96 5.50 -6.92
CA HIS A 64 9.37 4.10 -6.91
C HIS A 64 9.84 3.65 -5.52
N ALA A 65 10.55 4.50 -4.77
CA ALA A 65 10.94 4.16 -3.40
C ALA A 65 9.72 4.02 -2.47
N ALA A 66 8.70 4.88 -2.62
CA ALA A 66 7.44 4.75 -1.90
C ALA A 66 6.70 3.47 -2.28
N GLU A 67 6.66 3.13 -3.56
CA GLU A 67 6.00 1.93 -4.09
C GLU A 67 6.65 0.64 -3.56
N VAL A 68 7.98 0.55 -3.61
CA VAL A 68 8.72 -0.61 -3.07
C VAL A 68 8.50 -0.76 -1.56
N ALA A 69 8.52 0.36 -0.82
CA ALA A 69 8.24 0.34 0.62
C ALA A 69 6.80 -0.06 0.93
N ALA A 70 5.84 0.40 0.13
CA ALA A 70 4.43 0.07 0.25
C ALA A 70 4.19 -1.44 0.06
N PHE A 71 4.68 -2.01 -1.04
CA PHE A 71 4.56 -3.45 -1.29
C PHE A 71 5.23 -4.27 -0.19
N SER A 72 6.44 -3.88 0.22
CA SER A 72 7.14 -4.55 1.33
C SER A 72 6.32 -4.54 2.62
N ALA A 73 5.68 -3.41 2.96
CA ALA A 73 4.81 -3.31 4.12
C ALA A 73 3.54 -4.16 3.97
N GLY A 74 2.96 -4.19 2.76
CA GLY A 74 1.80 -5.03 2.43
C GLY A 74 2.09 -6.52 2.61
N TYR A 75 3.16 -7.03 2.01
CA TYR A 75 3.56 -8.43 2.12
C TYR A 75 3.85 -8.83 3.57
N ALA A 76 4.58 -7.99 4.31
CA ALA A 76 4.86 -8.24 5.72
C ALA A 76 3.59 -8.28 6.57
N ARG A 77 2.54 -7.56 6.15
CA ARG A 77 1.25 -7.59 6.84
C ARG A 77 0.41 -8.81 6.47
N VAL A 78 0.38 -9.20 5.20
CA VAL A 78 -0.22 -10.47 4.77
C VAL A 78 0.42 -11.65 5.51
N ASP A 79 1.76 -11.66 5.63
CA ASP A 79 2.48 -12.69 6.39
C ASP A 79 2.05 -12.73 7.87
N ARG A 80 1.78 -11.57 8.48
CA ARG A 80 1.22 -11.50 9.84
C ARG A 80 -0.24 -11.97 9.94
N ILE A 81 -1.05 -11.73 8.91
CA ILE A 81 -2.46 -12.12 8.87
C ILE A 81 -2.59 -13.65 8.72
N LEU A 82 -1.86 -14.21 7.75
CA LEU A 82 -1.89 -15.64 7.46
C LEU A 82 -1.02 -16.46 8.44
N GLY A 83 -0.09 -15.80 9.11
CA GLY A 83 0.95 -16.44 9.92
C GLY A 83 2.09 -16.99 9.07
N PRO A 84 3.20 -17.40 9.70
CA PRO A 84 4.31 -18.03 9.00
C PRO A 84 3.84 -19.35 8.38
N GLU A 85 4.15 -19.56 7.10
CA GLU A 85 3.97 -20.86 6.43
C GLU A 85 4.76 -21.92 7.22
N SER A 86 4.03 -22.84 7.85
CA SER A 86 4.59 -23.93 8.68
C SER A 86 4.98 -25.14 7.83
#